data_AF-A0A0Q6PLX2-F1
#
_entry.id   AF-A0A0Q6PLX2-F1
#
_cell.length_a   1.000
_cell.length_b   1.000
_cell.length_c   1.000
_cell.angle_alpha   90.00
_cell.angle_beta   90.00
_cell.angle_gamma   90.00
#
_symmetry.space_group_name_H-M   'P 1'
#
loop_
_entity.id
_entity.type
_entity.pdbx_description
1 polymer ?
#
loop_
_entity_poly.entity_id
_entity_poly.type
_entity_poly.pdbx_seq_one_letter_code
_entity_poly.pdbx_strand_id
1 'polypeptide(L)'
;MRQAKPISLPRTYGEYLADQIAALVGSWRFIIVQSAVLVLWIVFNVVAWVQHWDPYPFILLNLVLSFQAAFTAPILMMAQNRQSDIDRQKAQLDYDVNLRAELDIEALHEKIDLLRQEDITRLVGLLEMLTRERIEKGDSKT
;
A
#
# COMPACT_ATOMS: atom_id res chain seq x y z
N MET A 1 13.97 -4.66 -15.69
CA MET A 1 12.75 -4.49 -14.87
C MET A 1 11.93 -3.35 -15.45
N ARG A 2 10.87 -3.63 -16.20
CA ARG A 2 9.99 -2.57 -16.76
C ARG A 2 9.22 -1.96 -15.60
N GLN A 3 9.44 -0.68 -15.31
CA GLN A 3 8.67 0.05 -14.31
C GLN A 3 7.21 0.07 -14.76
N ALA A 4 6.31 -0.48 -13.95
CA ALA A 4 4.89 -0.30 -14.14
C ALA A 4 4.59 1.20 -14.05
N LYS A 5 4.07 1.77 -15.14
CA LYS A 5 3.64 3.17 -15.18
C LYS A 5 2.64 3.38 -14.03
N PRO A 6 2.82 4.40 -13.16
CA PRO A 6 1.88 4.63 -12.08
C PRO A 6 0.49 4.83 -12.68
N ILE A 7 -0.51 4.19 -12.07
CA ILE A 7 -1.90 4.31 -12.49
C ILE A 7 -2.35 5.73 -12.18
N SER A 8 -2.20 6.63 -13.14
CA SER A 8 -2.70 8.00 -13.06
C SER A 8 -4.08 8.05 -13.70
N LEU A 9 -5.13 7.85 -12.90
CA LEU A 9 -6.50 8.13 -13.35
C LEU A 9 -6.60 9.64 -13.69
N PRO A 10 -7.28 10.01 -14.79
CA PRO A 10 -7.53 11.41 -15.11
C PRO A 10 -8.29 12.05 -13.95
N ARG A 11 -7.69 13.07 -13.33
CA ARG A 11 -8.25 13.72 -12.14
C ARG A 11 -9.22 14.81 -12.55
N THR A 12 -10.43 14.75 -12.02
CA THR A 12 -11.37 15.87 -12.08
C THR A 12 -10.98 16.90 -11.02
N TYR A 13 -11.25 18.19 -11.27
CA TYR A 13 -10.95 19.26 -10.30
C TYR A 13 -11.56 19.01 -8.91
N GLY A 14 -12.76 18.43 -8.85
CA GLY A 14 -13.42 18.08 -7.58
C GLY A 14 -12.67 17.01 -6.79
N GLU A 15 -12.10 16.00 -7.45
CA GLU A 15 -11.32 14.94 -6.80
C GLU A 15 -10.00 15.47 -6.25
N TYR A 16 -9.35 16.38 -7.01
CA TYR A 16 -8.13 17.04 -6.54
C TYR A 16 -8.37 17.90 -5.30
N LEU A 17 -9.49 18.63 -5.26
CA LEU A 17 -9.87 19.43 -4.10
C LEU A 17 -10.24 18.54 -2.90
N ALA A 18 -11.00 17.46 -3.13
CA ALA A 18 -11.37 16.52 -2.07
C ALA A 18 -10.14 15.85 -1.44
N ASP A 19 -9.16 15.42 -2.25
CA ASP A 19 -7.91 14.85 -1.76
C ASP A 19 -7.12 15.83 -0.89
N GLN A 20 -7.01 17.09 -1.32
CA GLN A 20 -6.31 18.11 -0.55
C GLN A 20 -7.00 18.43 0.76
N ILE A 21 -8.33 18.56 0.75
CA ILE A 21 -9.11 18.80 1.97
C ILE A 21 -9.00 17.60 2.91
N ALA A 22 -9.08 16.37 2.40
CA ALA A 22 -8.91 15.17 3.21
C ALA A 22 -7.51 15.09 3.84
N ALA A 23 -6.46 15.43 3.09
CA ALA A 23 -5.10 15.48 3.60
C ALA A 23 -4.91 16.58 4.67
N LEU A 24 -5.60 17.72 4.51
CA LEU A 24 -5.58 18.81 5.48
C LEU A 24 -6.30 18.42 6.78
N VAL A 25 -7.54 17.91 6.67
CA VAL A 25 -8.39 17.52 7.81
C VAL A 25 -7.82 16.31 8.56
N GLY A 26 -7.14 15.39 7.87
CA GLY A 26 -6.48 14.23 8.47
C GLY A 26 -5.15 14.52 9.16
N SER A 27 -4.67 15.78 9.16
CA SER A 27 -3.37 16.14 9.74
C SER A 27 -3.47 16.47 11.23
N TRP A 28 -2.52 15.96 12.02
CA TRP A 28 -2.36 16.34 13.44
C TRP A 28 -2.20 17.86 13.64
N ARG A 29 -1.59 18.56 12.68
CA ARG A 29 -1.41 20.02 12.74
C ARG A 29 -2.74 20.76 12.63
N PHE A 30 -3.67 20.25 11.81
CA PHE A 30 -4.99 20.84 11.64
C PHE A 30 -5.81 20.77 12.94
N ILE A 31 -5.81 19.60 13.60
CA ILE A 31 -6.51 19.41 14.88
C ILE A 31 -6.01 20.40 15.93
N ILE A 32 -4.69 20.56 16.08
CA ILE A 32 -4.10 21.49 17.06
C ILE A 32 -4.52 22.94 16.77
N VAL A 33 -4.42 23.39 15.51
CA VAL A 33 -4.80 24.75 15.12
C VAL A 33 -6.30 24.98 15.31
N GLN A 34 -7.15 24.04 14.89
CA GLN A 34 -8.60 24.12 15.04
C GLN A 34 -8.99 24.19 16.53
N SER A 35 -8.40 23.37 17.39
CA SER A 35 -8.62 23.42 18.84
C SER A 35 -8.15 24.75 19.45
N ALA A 36 -7.00 25.27 19.03
CA ALA A 36 -6.51 26.57 19.50
C ALA A 36 -7.45 27.72 19.11
N VAL A 37 -7.99 27.71 17.87
CA VAL A 37 -8.97 28.69 17.41
C VAL A 37 -10.26 28.62 18.24
N LEU A 38 -10.75 27.41 18.55
CA LEU A 38 -11.94 27.24 19.39
C LEU A 38 -11.72 27.78 20.81
N VAL A 39 -10.58 27.46 21.42
CA VAL A 39 -10.23 27.96 22.76
C VAL A 39 -10.09 29.49 22.73
N LEU A 40 -9.42 30.05 21.72
CA LEU A 40 -9.27 31.49 21.56
C LEU A 40 -10.63 32.18 21.39
N TRP A 41 -11.54 31.59 20.60
CA TRP A 41 -12.89 32.10 20.41
C TRP A 41 -13.68 32.14 21.72
N ILE A 42 -13.66 31.05 22.49
CA ILE A 42 -14.33 30.98 23.79
C ILE A 42 -13.72 32.00 24.75
N VAL A 43 -12.39 32.07 24.87
CA VAL A 43 -11.71 33.03 25.75
C VAL A 43 -12.03 34.46 25.35
N PHE A 44 -11.98 34.79 24.05
CA PHE A 44 -12.32 36.13 23.57
C PHE A 44 -13.78 36.47 23.87
N ASN A 45 -14.72 35.54 23.68
CA ASN A 45 -16.14 35.79 23.95
C ASN A 45 -16.44 35.98 25.44
N VAL A 46 -15.76 35.22 26.32
CA VAL A 46 -15.91 35.31 27.79
C VAL A 46 -15.21 36.54 28.36
N VAL A 47 -14.07 36.96 27.79
CA VAL A 47 -13.26 38.10 28.28
C VAL A 47 -13.68 39.43 27.63
N ALA A 48 -14.37 39.41 26.48
CA ALA A 48 -14.80 40.62 25.79
C ALA A 48 -15.77 41.45 26.66
N TRP A 49 -15.21 42.55 27.18
CA TRP A 49 -15.85 43.59 28.00
C TRP A 49 -16.98 44.34 27.26
N VAL A 50 -17.13 44.17 25.95
CA VAL A 50 -18.06 44.95 25.12
C VAL A 50 -18.98 44.00 24.36
N GLN A 51 -20.20 43.81 24.90
CA GLN A 51 -21.33 43.09 24.30
C GLN A 51 -21.07 41.59 24.05
N HIS A 52 -21.64 40.73 24.89
CA HIS A 52 -21.66 39.27 24.73
C HIS A 52 -22.31 38.90 23.38
N TRP A 53 -21.51 38.76 22.32
CA TRP A 53 -22.01 38.52 20.97
C TRP A 53 -22.44 37.06 20.76
N ASP A 54 -21.95 36.13 21.59
CA ASP A 54 -22.39 34.73 21.60
C ASP A 54 -22.53 34.20 23.04
N PRO A 55 -23.58 34.63 23.78
CA PRO A 55 -23.79 34.19 25.16
C PRO A 55 -23.89 32.67 25.27
N TYR A 56 -23.48 32.13 26.41
CA TYR A 56 -23.64 30.70 26.72
C TYR A 56 -25.10 30.28 26.45
N PRO A 57 -25.37 29.27 25.59
CA PRO A 57 -24.56 28.12 25.23
C PRO A 57 -23.76 28.18 23.88
N PHE A 58 -23.38 29.36 23.38
CA PHE A 58 -22.62 29.54 22.12
C PHE A 58 -23.35 29.04 20.86
N ILE A 59 -24.51 29.63 20.57
CA ILE A 59 -25.38 29.20 19.44
C ILE A 59 -24.69 29.37 18.08
N LEU A 60 -23.89 30.42 17.91
CA LEU A 60 -23.23 30.70 16.65
C LEU A 60 -22.07 29.73 16.41
N LEU A 61 -21.28 29.46 17.45
CA LEU A 61 -20.22 28.45 17.38
C LEU A 61 -20.78 27.08 17.02
N ASN A 62 -21.88 26.70 17.67
CA ASN A 62 -22.54 25.42 17.41
C ASN A 62 -23.05 25.31 15.95
N LEU A 63 -23.66 26.38 15.44
CA LEU A 63 -24.14 26.44 14.06
C LEU A 63 -22.99 26.28 13.05
N VAL A 64 -21.90 27.03 13.24
CA VAL A 64 -20.73 26.98 12.34
C VAL A 64 -20.09 25.60 12.36
N LEU A 65 -19.90 25.00 13.54
CA LEU A 65 -19.32 23.66 13.66
C LEU A 65 -20.21 22.58 13.02
N SER A 66 -21.54 22.69 13.20
CA SER A 66 -22.49 21.77 12.59
C SER A 66 -22.45 21.85 11.07
N PHE A 67 -22.41 23.07 10.52
CA PHE A 67 -22.25 23.29 9.09
C PHE A 67 -20.91 22.76 8.57
N GLN A 68 -19.81 23.04 9.27
CA GLN A 68 -18.48 22.55 8.92
C GLN A 68 -18.47 21.02 8.85
N ALA A 69 -19.03 20.33 9.85
CA ALA A 69 -19.11 18.87 9.87
C ALA A 69 -19.97 18.32 8.71
N ALA A 70 -21.12 18.94 8.45
CA ALA A 70 -22.03 18.55 7.37
C ALA A 70 -21.36 18.62 5.98
N PHE A 71 -20.50 19.61 5.73
CA PHE A 71 -19.74 19.72 4.49
C PHE A 71 -18.50 18.81 4.45
N THR A 72 -17.85 18.59 5.59
CA THR A 72 -16.63 17.78 5.66
C THR A 72 -16.91 16.30 5.42
N ALA A 73 -18.01 15.77 5.95
CA ALA A 73 -18.31 14.34 5.88
C ALA A 73 -18.44 13.81 4.43
N PRO A 74 -19.21 14.43 3.51
CA PRO A 74 -19.29 13.99 2.12
C PRO A 74 -17.96 14.10 1.36
N ILE A 75 -17.21 15.18 1.59
CA ILE A 75 -15.89 15.37 0.95
C ILE A 75 -14.92 14.28 1.40
N LEU A 76 -14.92 13.98 2.70
CA LEU A 76 -14.10 12.92 3.26
C LEU A 76 -14.52 11.55 2.71
N MET A 77 -15.82 11.27 2.60
CA MET A 77 -16.32 10.04 1.97
C MET A 77 -15.92 9.91 0.50
N MET A 78 -15.92 11.01 -0.27
CA MET A 78 -15.44 10.99 -1.66
C MET A 78 -13.94 10.68 -1.73
N ALA A 79 -13.13 11.30 -0.88
CA ALA A 79 -11.71 11.02 -0.80
C ALA A 79 -11.43 9.56 -0.37
N GLN A 80 -12.21 9.03 0.58
CA GLN A 80 -12.13 7.64 1.04
C GLN A 80 -12.51 6.64 -0.05
N ASN A 81 -13.66 6.83 -0.73
CA ASN A 81 -14.07 5.96 -1.83
C ASN A 81 -13.00 5.89 -2.92
N ARG A 82 -12.42 7.04 -3.26
CA ARG A 82 -11.35 7.11 -4.25
C ARG A 82 -10.07 6.42 -3.79
N GLN A 83 -9.66 6.61 -2.54
CA GLN A 83 -8.49 5.91 -2.00
C GLN A 83 -8.69 4.39 -2.00
N SER A 84 -9.89 3.93 -1.64
CA SER A 84 -10.29 2.52 -1.69
C SER A 84 -10.20 1.93 -3.10
N ASP A 85 -10.65 2.68 -4.12
CA ASP A 85 -10.54 2.24 -5.53
C ASP A 85 -9.08 2.10 -5.97
N ILE A 86 -8.22 3.04 -5.58
CA ILE A 86 -6.78 2.99 -5.84
C ILE A 86 -6.15 1.77 -5.16
N ASP A 87 -6.46 1.56 -3.89
CA ASP A 87 -5.93 0.44 -3.10
C ASP A 87 -6.38 -0.90 -3.68
N ARG A 88 -7.63 -0.99 -4.17
CA ARG A 88 -8.16 -2.18 -4.85
C ARG A 88 -7.43 -2.47 -6.16
N GLN A 89 -7.19 -1.46 -6.99
CA GLN A 89 -6.44 -1.63 -8.24
C GLN A 89 -4.99 -2.06 -7.97
N LYS A 90 -4.36 -1.47 -6.96
CA LYS A 90 -3.02 -1.85 -6.53
C LYS A 90 -2.98 -3.31 -6.07
N ALA A 91 -3.94 -3.73 -5.25
CA ALA A 91 -4.03 -5.11 -4.79
C ALA A 91 -4.22 -6.11 -5.95
N GLN A 92 -5.01 -5.76 -6.97
CA GLN A 92 -5.15 -6.59 -8.17
C GLN A 92 -3.84 -6.71 -8.96
N LEU A 93 -3.12 -5.61 -9.13
CA LEU A 93 -1.82 -5.63 -9.81
C LEU A 93 -0.80 -6.46 -9.04
N ASP A 94 -0.74 -6.28 -7.72
CA ASP A 94 0.18 -7.03 -6.85
C ASP A 94 -0.15 -8.53 -6.90
N TYR A 95 -1.45 -8.90 -6.96
CA TYR A 95 -1.89 -10.28 -7.16
C TYR A 95 -1.42 -10.86 -8.50
N ASP A 96 -1.63 -10.15 -9.61
CA ASP A 96 -1.22 -10.59 -10.94
C ASP A 96 0.30 -10.78 -11.05
N VAL A 97 1.07 -9.88 -10.43
CA VAL A 97 2.54 -10.00 -10.37
C VAL A 97 2.95 -11.21 -9.56
N ASN A 98 2.31 -11.45 -8.41
CA ASN A 98 2.62 -12.59 -7.56
C ASN A 98 2.30 -13.92 -8.26
N LEU A 99 1.17 -14.01 -8.95
CA LEU A 99 0.79 -15.19 -9.73
C LEU A 99 1.80 -15.49 -10.84
N ARG A 100 2.27 -14.46 -11.54
CA ARG A 100 3.33 -14.64 -12.56
C ARG A 100 4.65 -15.09 -11.95
N ALA A 101 5.03 -14.52 -10.80
CA ALA A 101 6.23 -14.94 -10.09
C ALA A 101 6.13 -16.40 -9.64
N GLU A 102 4.95 -16.85 -9.17
CA GLU A 102 4.71 -18.25 -8.81
C GLU A 102 4.92 -19.19 -10.01
N LEU A 103 4.32 -18.87 -11.16
CA LEU A 103 4.51 -19.66 -12.39
C LEU A 103 5.96 -19.67 -12.88
N ASP A 104 6.65 -18.52 -12.81
CA ASP A 104 8.07 -18.42 -13.18
C ASP A 104 8.95 -19.27 -12.25
N ILE A 105 8.62 -19.33 -10.95
CA ILE A 105 9.31 -20.18 -9.97
C ILE A 105 9.05 -21.66 -10.26
N GLU A 106 7.81 -22.05 -10.57
CA GLU A 106 7.46 -23.43 -10.93
C GLU A 106 8.23 -23.88 -12.18
N ALA A 107 8.25 -23.05 -13.23
CA ALA A 107 9.00 -23.32 -14.44
C ALA A 107 10.52 -23.38 -14.22
N LEU A 108 11.05 -22.59 -13.28
CA LEU A 108 12.45 -22.69 -12.86
C LEU A 108 12.72 -23.98 -12.09
N HIS A 109 11.79 -24.41 -11.23
CA HIS A 109 11.90 -25.65 -10.47
C HIS A 109 11.98 -26.86 -11.41
N GLU A 110 11.07 -26.93 -12.41
CA GLU A 110 11.07 -27.98 -13.42
C GLU A 110 12.40 -28.04 -14.18
N LYS A 111 12.94 -26.88 -14.60
CA LYS A 111 14.25 -26.83 -15.28
C LYS A 111 15.40 -27.29 -14.37
N ILE A 112 15.37 -26.95 -13.09
CA ILE A 112 16.39 -27.38 -12.12
C ILE A 112 16.31 -28.90 -11.93
N ASP A 113 15.11 -29.46 -11.82
CA ASP A 113 14.92 -30.91 -11.67
C ASP A 113 15.40 -31.68 -12.90
N LEU A 114 15.14 -31.17 -14.10
CA LEU A 114 15.67 -31.75 -15.35
C LEU A 114 17.20 -31.75 -15.38
N LEU A 115 17.83 -30.60 -15.07
CA LEU A 115 19.29 -30.49 -15.01
C LEU A 115 19.88 -31.42 -13.94
N ARG A 116 19.25 -31.49 -12.77
CA ARG A 116 19.65 -32.37 -11.67
C ARG A 116 19.59 -33.84 -12.08
N GLN A 117 18.55 -34.26 -12.80
CA GLN A 117 18.41 -35.64 -13.26
C GLN A 117 19.48 -36.00 -14.31
N GLU A 118 19.80 -35.07 -15.21
CA GLU A 118 20.87 -35.25 -16.19
C GLU A 118 22.24 -35.39 -15.51
N ASP A 119 22.54 -34.51 -14.55
CA ASP A 119 23.79 -34.56 -13.79
C ASP A 119 23.93 -35.83 -12.95
N ILE A 120 22.85 -36.27 -12.29
CA ILE A 120 22.85 -37.53 -11.53
C ILE A 120 23.13 -38.71 -12.46
N THR A 121 22.49 -38.74 -13.64
CA THR A 121 22.66 -39.83 -14.61
C THR A 121 24.10 -39.87 -15.13
N ARG A 122 24.69 -38.71 -15.42
CA ARG A 122 26.11 -38.59 -15.81
C ARG A 122 27.05 -39.07 -14.71
N LEU A 123 26.82 -38.68 -13.46
CA LEU A 123 27.63 -39.10 -12.31
C LEU A 123 27.55 -40.62 -12.09
N VAL A 124 26.35 -41.21 -12.15
CA VAL A 124 26.18 -42.67 -12.04
C VAL A 124 26.91 -43.40 -13.17
N GLY A 125 26.79 -42.93 -14.41
CA GLY A 125 27.50 -43.52 -15.55
C GLY A 125 29.03 -43.46 -15.42
N LEU A 126 29.58 -42.34 -14.91
CA LEU A 126 31.01 -42.24 -14.62
C LEU A 126 31.46 -43.22 -13.53
N LEU A 127 30.66 -43.39 -12.47
CA LEU A 127 30.95 -44.34 -11.40
C LEU A 127 30.92 -45.80 -11.89
N GLU A 128 29.96 -46.17 -12.72
CA GLU A 128 29.89 -47.50 -13.34
C GLU A 128 31.10 -47.77 -14.23
N MET A 129 31.53 -46.78 -15.04
CA MET A 129 32.71 -46.90 -15.89
C MET A 129 33.99 -47.10 -15.07
N LEU A 130 34.21 -46.27 -14.04
CA LEU A 130 35.36 -46.41 -13.14
C LEU A 130 35.37 -47.75 -12.41
N THR A 131 34.18 -48.25 -12.02
CA THR A 131 34.05 -49.55 -11.36
C THR A 131 34.42 -50.68 -12.31
N ARG A 132 33.94 -50.65 -13.56
CA ARG A 132 34.28 -51.65 -14.59
C ARG A 132 35.77 -51.66 -14.89
N GLU A 133 36.39 -50.50 -15.09
CA GLU A 133 37.83 -50.39 -15.34
C GLU A 133 38.66 -50.96 -14.17
N ARG A 134 38.21 -50.72 -12.92
CA ARG A 134 38.90 -51.23 -11.73
C ARG A 134 38.76 -52.75 -11.58
N ILE A 135 37.66 -53.35 -12.03
CA ILE A 135 37.47 -54.80 -12.07
C ILE A 135 38.40 -55.42 -13.13
N GLU A 136 38.44 -54.88 -14.35
CA GLU A 136 39.31 -55.37 -15.43
C GLU A 136 40.81 -55.28 -15.05
N LYS A 137 41.23 -54.18 -14.43
CA LYS A 137 42.61 -54.02 -13.92
C LYS A 137 42.93 -54.92 -12.73
N GLY A 138 41.92 -55.32 -11.95
CA GLY A 138 42.05 -56.27 -10.85
C GLY A 138 42.30 -57.69 -11.34
N ASP A 139 41.58 -58.12 -12.38
CA ASP A 139 41.68 -59.44 -12.99
C ASP A 139 43.00 -59.64 -13.77
N SER A 140 43.56 -58.58 -14.36
CA SER A 140 44.82 -58.66 -15.14
C SER A 140 46.09 -58.84 -14.29
N LYS A 141 46.02 -58.75 -12.95
CA LYS A 141 47.18 -58.80 -12.05
C LYS A 141 47.32 -60.10 -11.25
N THR A 142 46.42 -61.06 -11.43
CA THR A 142 46.46 -62.43 -10.87
C THR A 142 46.68 -63.44 -11.98
#